data_AF-A0A4S4GC13-F1
#
_entry.id   AF-A0A4S4GC13-F1
#
_cell.length_a   1.000
_cell.length_b   1.000
_cell.length_c   1.000
_cell.angle_alpha   90.00
_cell.angle_beta   90.00
_cell.angle_gamma   90.00
#
_symmetry.space_group_name_H-M   'P 1'
#
loop_
_entity.id
_entity.type
_entity.pdbx_description
1 polymer ?
#
loop_
_entity_poly.entity_id
_entity_poly.type
_entity_poly.pdbx_seq_one_letter_code
_entity_poly.pdbx_strand_id
1 'polypeptide(L)' 'MKISFFIDRPVFSIVLSILIVILGFIGLLMLPIDQYPQITPPVVKISASYPGASALTVSQAVATPI' A
#
# COMPACT_ATOMS: atom_id res chain seq x y z
N MET A 1 7.81 -35.20 0.97
CA MET A 1 8.97 -34.28 0.96
C MET A 1 10.16 -35.02 1.57
N LYS A 2 11.14 -35.47 0.77
CA LYS A 2 12.24 -36.31 1.27
C LYS A 2 13.37 -35.42 1.77
N ILE A 3 13.53 -35.34 3.09
CA ILE A 3 14.65 -34.63 3.76
C ILE A 3 16.01 -35.18 3.32
N SER A 4 16.09 -36.45 2.94
CA SER A 4 17.31 -37.07 2.42
C SER A 4 17.91 -36.31 1.23
N PHE A 5 17.09 -35.77 0.32
CA PHE A 5 17.60 -35.03 -0.85
C PHE A 5 18.43 -33.80 -0.48
N PHE A 6 18.05 -33.09 0.58
CA PHE A 6 18.76 -31.90 1.07
C PHE A 6 20.01 -32.27 1.88
N ILE A 7 20.03 -33.45 2.52
CA ILE A 7 21.18 -33.98 3.25
C ILE A 7 22.23 -34.54 2.29
N ASP A 8 21.80 -35.28 1.27
CA ASP A 8 22.67 -35.93 0.28
C ASP A 8 23.32 -34.92 -0.68
N ARG A 9 22.76 -33.70 -0.78
CA ARG A 9 23.24 -32.62 -1.65
C ARG A 9 23.43 -31.31 -0.86
N PRO A 10 24.45 -31.22 0.00
CA PRO A 10 24.64 -30.07 0.90
C PRO A 10 24.83 -28.73 0.15
N VAL A 11 25.47 -28.76 -1.02
CA VAL A 11 25.66 -27.56 -1.86
C VAL A 11 24.31 -27.00 -2.32
N PHE A 12 23.37 -27.84 -2.72
CA PHE A 12 22.05 -27.40 -3.17
C PHE A 12 21.25 -26.72 -2.04
N SER A 13 21.30 -27.31 -0.84
CA SER A 13 20.64 -26.76 0.36
C SER A 13 21.16 -25.38 0.75
N ILE A 14 22.48 -25.18 0.67
CA ILE A 14 23.11 -23.88 0.95
C ILE A 14 22.71 -22.84 -0.10
N VAL A 15 22.73 -23.20 -1.38
CA VAL A 15 22.31 -22.28 -2.46
C VAL A 15 20.84 -21.86 -2.28
N LEU A 16 19.96 -22.81 -1.95
CA LEU A 16 18.54 -22.50 -1.70
C LEU A 16 18.37 -21.57 -0.49
N SER A 17 19.08 -21.83 0.61
CA SER A 17 19.06 -20.95 1.79
C SER A 17 19.52 -19.53 1.46
N ILE A 18 20.61 -19.41 0.70
CA ILE A 18 21.14 -18.10 0.28
C ILE A 18 20.14 -17.38 -0.63
N LEU A 19 19.51 -18.10 -1.56
CA LEU A 19 18.50 -17.55 -2.47
C LEU A 19 17.30 -16.98 -1.71
N ILE A 20 16.80 -17.69 -0.69
CA ILE A 20 15.71 -17.23 0.16
C ILE A 20 16.10 -15.96 0.92
N VAL A 21 17.31 -15.91 1.49
CA VAL A 21 17.81 -14.75 2.23
C VAL A 21 17.96 -13.53 1.32
N ILE A 22 18.52 -13.69 0.11
CA ILE A 22 18.69 -12.60 -0.84
C ILE A 22 17.33 -12.04 -1.28
N LEU A 23 16.38 -12.92 -1.62
CA LEU A 23 15.02 -12.48 -2.00
C LEU A 23 14.32 -11.74 -0.86
N GLY A 24 14.43 -12.26 0.36
CA GLY A 24 13.89 -11.59 1.55
C GLY A 24 14.54 -10.23 1.80
N PHE A 25 15.85 -10.12 1.63
CA PHE A 25 16.59 -8.88 1.82
C PHE A 25 16.21 -7.80 0.80
N ILE A 26 16.06 -8.17 -0.47
CA ILE A 26 15.56 -7.26 -1.51
C ILE A 26 14.12 -6.82 -1.19
N GLY A 27 13.27 -7.75 -0.77
CA GLY A 27 11.89 -7.46 -0.38
C GLY A 27 11.79 -6.47 0.79
N LEU A 28 12.66 -6.59 1.79
CA LEU A 28 12.72 -5.65 2.92
C LEU A 28 13.07 -4.22 2.48
N LEU A 29 13.96 -4.06 1.52
CA LEU A 29 14.34 -2.74 1.00
C LEU A 29 13.25 -2.11 0.11
N MET A 30 12.43 -2.93 -0.55
CA MET A 30 11.33 -2.46 -1.40
C MET A 30 10.02 -2.22 -0.65
N LEU A 31 9.87 -2.74 0.57
CA LEU A 31 8.61 -2.63 1.29
C LEU A 31 8.40 -1.19 1.80
N PRO A 32 7.31 -0.52 1.43
CA PRO A 32 6.99 0.79 1.98
C PRO A 32 6.72 0.66 3.48
N ILE A 33 7.32 1.56 4.25
CA ILE A 33 7.17 1.60 5.72
C ILE A 33 6.18 2.70 6.08
N ASP A 34 4.98 2.31 6.50
CA ASP A 34 3.94 3.22 6.98
C ASP A 34 3.76 3.05 8.50
N GLN A 35 3.58 4.14 9.23
CA GLN A 35 3.43 4.12 10.71
C GLN A 35 2.10 3.51 11.16
N TYR A 36 1.08 3.63 10.32
CA TYR A 36 -0.22 3.00 10.49
C TYR A 36 -0.70 2.59 9.10
N PRO A 37 -1.42 1.46 8.97
CA PRO A 37 -2.15 1.20 7.73
C PRO A 37 -3.11 2.37 7.46
N GLN A 38 -3.46 2.60 6.21
CA GLN A 38 -4.41 3.64 5.82
C GLN A 38 -5.81 3.34 6.39
N ILE A 39 -6.01 3.69 7.67
CA ILE A 39 -7.28 3.57 8.40
C ILE A 39 -8.15 4.81 8.22
N THR A 40 -7.59 5.88 7.67
CA THR A 40 -8.30 7.14 7.44
C THR A 40 -9.17 6.99 6.20
N PRO A 41 -10.48 7.28 6.28
CA PRO A 41 -11.33 7.29 5.10
C PRO A 41 -10.76 8.23 4.03
N PRO A 42 -10.69 7.82 2.75
CA PRO A 42 -10.22 8.70 1.69
C PRO A 42 -11.19 9.89 1.55
N VAL A 43 -10.73 11.10 1.86
CA VAL A 43 -11.55 12.31 1.78
C VAL A 43 -11.44 12.91 0.38
N VAL A 44 -12.53 12.90 -0.38
CA VAL A 44 -12.64 13.64 -1.64
C VAL A 44 -13.14 15.05 -1.32
N LYS A 45 -12.33 16.07 -1.59
CA LYS A 45 -12.72 17.47 -1.44
C LYS A 45 -13.21 18.01 -2.79
N ILE A 46 -14.48 18.42 -2.85
CA ILE A 46 -15.03 19.11 -4.01
C ILE A 46 -15.07 20.61 -3.70
N SER A 47 -14.33 21.41 -4.46
CA SER A 47 -14.36 22.87 -4.38
C SER A 47 -15.17 23.43 -5.54
N ALA A 48 -16.22 24.18 -5.24
CA ALA A 48 -16.99 24.92 -6.23
C ALA A 48 -17.09 26.39 -5.81
N SER A 49 -16.96 27.30 -6.76
CA SER A 49 -17.01 28.75 -6.53
C SER A 49 -18.17 29.35 -7.30
N TYR A 50 -19.05 30.08 -6.60
CA TYR A 50 -20.16 30.83 -7.21
C TYR A 50 -20.09 32.30 -6.72
N PRO A 51 -19.36 33.17 -7.44
CA PRO A 51 -19.14 34.54 -7.02
C PRO A 51 -20.42 35.37 -7.08
N GLY A 52 -20.70 36.15 -6.03
CA GLY A 52 -21.87 37.02 -5.93
C GLY A 52 -23.11 36.38 -5.29
N ALA A 53 -23.07 35.09 -4.88
CA ALA A 53 -24.13 34.47 -4.11
C ALA A 53 -23.91 34.57 -2.59
N SER A 54 -25.01 34.76 -1.86
CA SER A 54 -25.06 34.56 -0.41
C SER A 54 -24.74 33.10 -0.04
N ALA A 55 -24.24 32.85 1.17
CA ALA A 55 -23.93 31.50 1.63
C ALA A 55 -25.11 30.53 1.51
N LEU A 56 -26.35 31.03 1.70
CA LEU A 56 -27.57 30.23 1.58
C LEU A 56 -27.80 29.76 0.13
N THR A 57 -27.59 30.64 -0.85
CA THR A 57 -27.79 30.32 -2.27
C THR A 57 -26.69 29.41 -2.83
N VAL A 58 -25.44 29.53 -2.38
CA VAL A 58 -24.37 28.59 -2.75
C VAL A 58 -24.66 27.19 -2.21
N SER A 59 -25.13 27.07 -0.96
CA SER A 59 -25.48 25.78 -0.37
C SER A 59 -26.60 25.08 -1.13
N GLN A 60 -27.66 25.80 -1.49
CA GLN A 60 -28.84 25.20 -2.14
C GLN A 60 -28.62 24.90 -3.62
N ALA A 61 -27.90 25.77 -4.36
CA ALA A 61 -27.74 25.63 -5.80
C ALA A 61 -26.51 24.80 -6.20
N VAL A 62 -25.48 24.73 -5.35
CA VAL A 62 -24.20 24.07 -5.67
C VAL A 62 -23.92 22.89 -4.76
N ALA A 63 -24.11 23.01 -3.44
CA ALA A 63 -23.79 21.94 -2.49
C ALA A 63 -24.85 20.85 -2.33
N THR A 64 -26.11 21.14 -2.64
CA THR A 64 -27.23 20.16 -2.56
C THR A 64 -27.34 19.24 -3.78
N PRO A 65 -27.03 19.69 -5.03
CA PRO A 65 -27.07 18.80 -6.20
C PRO A 65 -25.77 18.03 -6.49
N ILE A 66 -24.65 18.35 -5.81
CA ILE A 66 -23.40 17.56 -5.83
C ILE A 66 -23.44 16.47 -4.76
#